data_AF-A0A2N0ETN4-F1
#
_entry.id   AF-A0A2N0ETN4-F1
#
_cell.length_a   1.000
_cell.length_b   1.000
_cell.length_c   1.000
_cell.angle_alpha   90.00
_cell.angle_beta   90.00
_cell.angle_gamma   90.00
#
_symmetry.space_group_name_H-M   'P 1'
#
loop_
_entity.id
_entity.type
_entity.pdbx_description
1 polymer ?
#
loop_
_entity_poly.entity_id
_entity_poly.type
_entity_poly.pdbx_seq_one_letter_code
_entity_poly.pdbx_strand_id
1 'polypeptide(L)'
;MLLIYTQKITPRITYIFKHVCTRILGIEVTFTLTLEEFISYEGPKLSYGKQPLGNELFIQSNGLLTQQGFESETILVKEWEETKCFFATSEKSMLPFDIFAAGFYLLSRYEEYLPHVKDALGHFPASESLGFMHNFLHQPVIDIWAYKFKTILVNSFPHLLFPKKEMTIHSVINAGEPYAFRQRGALRSLVGYSKDFSKFRFRRMVERTAVISGTRSDPFDTFQWIINATKKSRNKLSVFFMLGDALVFDESINSNRQKFKLLLKYVADYKDVGLIFSYSSLPEYDSLKKEKLRMQDIINRDVKHSFNSQFLVNLPETYRNLVELEIKSDFTMVYENTPGFRAGTCTPFLFYDLDYEIKTPLIIHPVVVTTSAFKSRYASDISKTVAQLMIAVEQVNGTFSMLFSNRDFSPLPANDVWRSLFSEKLHPNE
;
A
#
# COMPACT_ATOMS: atom_id res chain seq x y z
N MET A 1 23.34 -8.58 -15.98
CA MET A 1 23.09 -9.31 -14.72
C MET A 1 24.14 -8.91 -13.70
N LEU A 2 23.74 -8.57 -12.48
CA LEU A 2 24.61 -8.21 -11.36
C LEU A 2 24.87 -9.44 -10.49
N LEU A 3 26.13 -9.85 -10.32
CA LEU A 3 26.52 -10.97 -9.47
C LEU A 3 26.84 -10.50 -8.05
N ILE A 4 26.19 -11.10 -7.05
CA ILE A 4 26.42 -10.80 -5.63
C ILE A 4 27.16 -11.97 -4.98
N TYR A 5 28.37 -11.73 -4.50
CA TYR A 5 29.04 -12.67 -3.61
C TYR A 5 28.60 -12.44 -2.16
N THR A 6 28.28 -13.51 -1.44
CA THR A 6 28.04 -13.45 0.00
C THR A 6 28.42 -14.78 0.67
N GLN A 7 28.70 -14.77 1.96
CA GLN A 7 29.09 -15.97 2.70
C GLN A 7 27.91 -16.93 2.95
N LYS A 8 26.68 -16.43 2.92
CA LYS A 8 25.46 -17.23 3.14
C LYS A 8 24.33 -16.64 2.30
N ILE A 9 23.63 -17.47 1.53
CA ILE A 9 22.42 -17.07 0.81
C ILE A 9 21.21 -17.41 1.68
N THR A 10 20.53 -16.40 2.20
CA THR A 10 19.31 -16.54 2.99
C THR A 10 18.08 -16.05 2.23
N PRO A 11 16.85 -16.44 2.64
CA PRO A 11 15.63 -15.88 2.08
C PRO A 11 15.59 -14.35 2.18
N ARG A 12 16.03 -13.77 3.31
CA ARG A 12 16.14 -12.31 3.52
C ARG A 12 17.03 -11.63 2.48
N ILE A 13 18.24 -12.14 2.25
CA ILE A 13 19.18 -11.61 1.25
C ILE A 13 18.55 -11.65 -0.14
N THR A 14 18.08 -12.82 -0.56
CA THR A 14 17.50 -12.95 -1.91
C THR A 14 16.26 -12.08 -2.10
N TYR A 15 15.45 -11.90 -1.05
CA TYR A 15 14.27 -11.06 -1.07
C TYR A 15 14.62 -9.59 -1.28
N ILE A 16 15.46 -9.01 -0.42
CA ILE A 16 15.71 -7.56 -0.47
C ILE A 16 16.54 -7.15 -1.67
N PHE A 17 17.55 -7.94 -2.05
CA PHE A 17 18.34 -7.66 -3.25
C PHE A 17 17.47 -7.71 -4.51
N LYS A 18 16.52 -8.66 -4.61
CA LYS A 18 15.57 -8.69 -5.72
C LYS A 18 14.59 -7.52 -5.68
N HIS A 19 14.17 -7.07 -4.50
CA HIS A 19 13.35 -5.87 -4.40
C HIS A 19 14.11 -4.63 -4.90
N VAL A 20 15.30 -4.35 -4.37
CA VAL A 20 16.12 -3.19 -4.76
C VAL A 20 16.57 -3.29 -6.21
N CYS A 21 17.26 -4.36 -6.59
CA CYS A 21 17.87 -4.47 -7.92
C CYS A 21 16.83 -4.73 -9.01
N THR A 22 15.89 -5.65 -8.79
CA THR A 22 14.97 -6.08 -9.84
C THR A 22 13.66 -5.29 -9.85
N ARG A 23 13.03 -5.05 -8.70
CA ARG A 23 11.74 -4.34 -8.67
C ARG A 23 11.91 -2.82 -8.81
N ILE A 24 12.82 -2.23 -8.05
CA ILE A 24 13.05 -0.77 -8.09
C ILE A 24 13.95 -0.42 -9.28
N LEU A 25 15.13 -1.01 -9.41
CA LEU A 25 16.10 -0.61 -10.44
C LEU A 25 15.92 -1.29 -11.80
N GLY A 26 15.20 -2.41 -11.87
CA GLY A 26 14.89 -3.10 -13.12
C GLY A 26 16.06 -3.89 -13.72
N ILE A 27 17.04 -4.30 -12.90
CA ILE A 27 18.17 -5.14 -13.30
C ILE A 27 18.09 -6.54 -12.67
N GLU A 28 18.60 -7.53 -13.38
CA GLU A 28 18.68 -8.90 -12.88
C GLU A 28 19.84 -9.07 -11.89
N VAL A 29 19.59 -9.86 -10.85
CA VAL A 29 20.56 -10.15 -9.79
C VAL A 29 20.68 -11.65 -9.56
N THR A 30 21.91 -12.13 -9.43
CA THR A 30 22.25 -13.52 -9.07
C THR A 30 23.21 -13.55 -7.89
N PHE A 31 23.34 -14.71 -7.25
CA PHE A 31 24.12 -14.87 -6.02
C PHE A 31 25.09 -16.03 -6.15
N THR A 32 26.28 -15.88 -5.58
CA THR A 32 27.27 -16.94 -5.47
C THR A 32 27.84 -17.02 -4.06
N LEU A 33 28.17 -18.24 -3.64
CA LEU A 33 28.92 -18.53 -2.41
C LEU A 33 30.41 -18.80 -2.69
N THR A 34 30.76 -19.03 -3.96
CA THR A 34 32.10 -19.47 -4.37
C THR A 34 32.94 -18.28 -4.78
N LEU A 35 34.11 -18.15 -4.15
CA LEU A 35 35.03 -17.05 -4.42
C LEU A 35 35.61 -17.16 -5.83
N GLU A 36 35.84 -18.37 -6.33
CA GLU A 36 36.36 -18.65 -7.66
C GLU A 36 35.41 -18.12 -8.75
N GLU A 37 34.10 -18.41 -8.63
CA GLU A 37 33.08 -17.88 -9.54
C GLU A 37 33.07 -16.35 -9.50
N PHE A 38 33.07 -15.75 -8.29
CA PHE A 38 33.10 -14.29 -8.15
C PHE A 38 34.34 -13.66 -8.79
N ILE A 39 35.54 -14.23 -8.59
CA ILE A 39 36.78 -13.72 -9.16
C ILE A 39 36.75 -13.82 -10.69
N SER A 40 36.34 -14.98 -11.22
CA SER A 40 36.28 -15.26 -12.66
C SER A 40 35.21 -14.47 -13.42
N TYR A 41 34.18 -13.95 -12.74
CA TYR A 41 33.08 -13.23 -13.38
C TYR A 41 33.54 -11.84 -13.89
N GLU A 42 33.46 -11.63 -15.21
CA GLU A 42 33.90 -10.38 -15.86
C GLU A 42 32.83 -9.27 -15.88
N GLY A 43 31.57 -9.60 -15.57
CA GLY A 43 30.47 -8.65 -15.56
C GLY A 43 30.37 -7.83 -14.26
N PRO A 44 29.33 -6.99 -14.14
CA PRO A 44 29.04 -6.24 -12.92
C PRO A 44 28.89 -7.15 -11.71
N LYS A 45 29.71 -6.93 -10.68
CA LYS A 45 29.74 -7.78 -9.47
C LYS A 45 30.03 -6.98 -8.21
N LEU A 46 29.46 -7.41 -7.09
CA LEU A 46 29.74 -6.82 -5.78
C LEU A 46 29.78 -7.89 -4.70
N SER A 47 30.49 -7.61 -3.61
CA SER A 47 30.53 -8.45 -2.43
C SER A 47 29.67 -7.84 -1.31
N TYR A 48 28.90 -8.69 -0.62
CA TYR A 48 28.07 -8.34 0.53
C TYR A 48 28.45 -9.23 1.73
N GLY A 49 29.13 -8.63 2.71
CA GLY A 49 29.72 -9.38 3.83
C GLY A 49 30.32 -8.50 4.92
N LYS A 50 31.06 -9.10 5.87
CA LYS A 50 31.62 -8.35 7.01
C LYS A 50 32.89 -7.56 6.67
N GLN A 51 33.66 -7.99 5.69
CA GLN A 51 34.91 -7.37 5.24
C GLN A 51 34.99 -7.45 3.70
N PRO A 52 35.70 -6.51 3.04
CA PRO A 52 35.99 -6.60 1.61
C PRO A 52 36.94 -7.77 1.30
N LEU A 53 36.86 -8.28 0.07
CA LEU A 53 37.73 -9.33 -0.46
C LEU A 53 39.00 -8.76 -1.11
N GLY A 54 38.94 -7.50 -1.55
CA GLY A 54 40.01 -6.79 -2.23
C GLY A 54 39.53 -5.39 -2.61
N ASN A 55 39.64 -5.05 -3.90
CA ASN A 55 39.27 -3.73 -4.46
C ASN A 55 37.94 -3.76 -5.22
N GLU A 56 37.07 -4.73 -4.94
CA GLU A 56 35.76 -4.84 -5.56
C GLU A 56 34.77 -3.79 -5.02
N LEU A 57 33.62 -3.65 -5.69
CA LEU A 57 32.49 -2.94 -5.10
C LEU A 57 32.00 -3.73 -3.87
N PHE A 58 32.26 -3.21 -2.67
CA PHE A 58 31.94 -3.87 -1.41
C PHE A 58 30.86 -3.11 -0.64
N ILE A 59 29.85 -3.85 -0.14
CA ILE A 59 28.85 -3.35 0.79
C ILE A 59 28.93 -4.16 2.07
N GLN A 60 29.14 -3.46 3.18
CA GLN A 60 29.25 -4.12 4.48
C GLN A 60 27.87 -4.57 4.99
N SER A 61 27.80 -5.82 5.45
CA SER A 61 26.60 -6.41 6.04
C SER A 61 26.49 -6.09 7.53
N ASN A 62 25.37 -5.49 7.93
CA ASN A 62 25.01 -5.29 9.33
C ASN A 62 24.82 -6.64 10.06
N GLY A 63 24.27 -7.65 9.39
CA GLY A 63 24.07 -9.00 9.93
C GLY A 63 22.60 -9.41 10.06
N LEU A 64 21.66 -8.46 10.07
CA LEU A 64 20.22 -8.73 10.11
C LEU A 64 19.77 -9.75 9.05
N LEU A 65 20.34 -9.70 7.85
CA LEU A 65 19.94 -10.56 6.73
C LEU A 65 20.39 -12.02 6.88
N THR A 66 21.31 -12.34 7.79
CA THR A 66 21.78 -13.73 8.02
C THR A 66 21.19 -14.38 9.28
N GLN A 67 20.49 -13.60 10.09
CA GLN A 67 19.74 -14.04 11.28
C GLN A 67 18.47 -14.81 10.90
N GLN A 68 17.89 -15.50 11.89
CA GLN A 68 16.58 -16.12 11.84
C GLN A 68 15.74 -15.60 13.00
N GLY A 69 14.43 -15.45 12.79
CA GLY A 69 13.53 -14.89 13.78
C GLY A 69 13.75 -13.39 13.97
N PHE A 70 13.11 -12.82 14.98
CA PHE A 70 13.17 -11.39 15.24
C PHE A 70 13.48 -11.11 16.70
N GLU A 71 14.36 -10.14 16.90
CA GLU A 71 14.80 -9.68 18.20
C GLU A 71 14.77 -8.16 18.23
N SER A 72 14.51 -7.61 19.40
CA SER A 72 14.52 -6.15 19.56
C SER A 72 15.96 -5.65 19.50
N GLU A 73 16.23 -4.71 18.59
CA GLU A 73 17.50 -4.00 18.49
C GLU A 73 17.22 -2.50 18.50
N THR A 74 18.05 -1.73 19.20
CA THR A 74 17.97 -0.26 19.19
C THR A 74 18.51 0.27 17.87
N ILE A 75 17.63 0.87 17.07
CA ILE A 75 18.00 1.45 15.77
C ILE A 75 18.46 2.89 15.93
N LEU A 76 19.73 3.14 15.61
CA LEU A 76 20.27 4.49 15.52
C LEU A 76 20.07 5.06 14.10
N VAL A 77 19.07 5.94 13.97
CA VAL A 77 18.82 6.68 12.72
C VAL A 77 19.74 7.89 12.60
N LYS A 78 20.31 8.10 11.42
CA LYS A 78 21.19 9.22 11.07
C LYS A 78 20.67 9.94 9.82
N GLU A 79 21.11 11.19 9.66
CA GLU A 79 20.94 11.92 8.40
C GLU A 79 21.87 11.33 7.32
N TRP A 80 21.36 11.25 6.09
CA TRP A 80 22.15 10.96 4.91
C TRP A 80 21.70 11.86 3.76
N GLU A 81 22.46 12.94 3.55
CA GLU A 81 22.12 13.98 2.57
C GLU A 81 20.70 14.52 2.79
N GLU A 82 19.78 14.33 1.84
CA GLU A 82 18.37 14.74 1.91
C GLU A 82 17.44 13.70 2.56
N THR A 83 17.96 12.54 2.96
CA THR A 83 17.18 11.44 3.50
C THR A 83 17.74 10.94 4.84
N LYS A 84 17.16 9.86 5.37
CA LYS A 84 17.62 9.20 6.60
C LYS A 84 18.19 7.84 6.29
N CYS A 85 19.03 7.34 7.19
CA CYS A 85 19.57 5.99 7.12
C CYS A 85 19.78 5.39 8.51
N PHE A 86 19.94 4.07 8.57
CA PHE A 86 20.29 3.33 9.78
C PHE A 86 21.01 2.03 9.42
N PHE A 87 21.57 1.35 10.44
CA PHE A 87 22.55 0.27 10.25
C PHE A 87 23.85 0.74 9.60
N ALA A 88 24.47 1.75 10.23
CA ALA A 88 25.72 2.35 9.78
C ALA A 88 26.83 1.31 9.54
N THR A 89 27.64 1.57 8.53
CA THR A 89 28.79 0.75 8.14
C THR A 89 30.09 1.51 8.37
N SER A 90 31.20 0.81 8.25
CA SER A 90 32.56 1.36 8.27
C SER A 90 32.91 2.02 6.94
N GLU A 91 33.96 2.85 6.95
CA GLU A 91 34.50 3.54 5.77
C GLU A 91 34.97 2.60 4.65
N LYS A 92 35.16 1.31 4.94
CA LYS A 92 35.47 0.30 3.93
C LYS A 92 34.29 0.02 2.98
N SER A 93 33.06 0.26 3.44
CA SER A 93 31.84 0.05 2.66
C SER A 93 31.62 1.20 1.70
N MET A 94 31.17 0.90 0.48
CA MET A 94 30.85 1.90 -0.55
C MET A 94 29.63 2.76 -0.20
N LEU A 95 28.80 2.28 0.72
CA LEU A 95 27.65 3.00 1.28
C LEU A 95 27.86 3.21 2.78
N PRO A 96 27.40 4.33 3.35
CA PRO A 96 27.58 4.67 4.77
C PRO A 96 26.70 3.85 5.74
N PHE A 97 25.84 2.99 5.20
CA PHE A 97 25.01 2.04 5.94
C PHE A 97 24.63 0.87 5.04
N ASP A 98 24.11 -0.19 5.66
CA ASP A 98 23.60 -1.36 4.96
C ASP A 98 22.17 -1.11 4.45
N ILE A 99 22.05 -0.60 3.22
CA ILE A 99 20.76 -0.34 2.57
C ILE A 99 19.87 -1.59 2.48
N PHE A 100 20.46 -2.78 2.44
CA PHE A 100 19.73 -4.03 2.28
C PHE A 100 19.18 -4.49 3.62
N ALA A 101 19.94 -4.41 4.70
CA ALA A 101 19.40 -4.64 6.04
C ALA A 101 18.31 -3.61 6.37
N ALA A 102 18.56 -2.32 6.11
CA ALA A 102 17.62 -1.25 6.42
C ALA A 102 16.33 -1.36 5.61
N GLY A 103 16.45 -1.64 4.30
CA GLY A 103 15.30 -1.87 3.44
C GLY A 103 14.50 -3.12 3.84
N PHE A 104 15.17 -4.21 4.19
CA PHE A 104 14.49 -5.42 4.67
C PHE A 104 13.70 -5.15 5.95
N TYR A 105 14.28 -4.44 6.92
CA TYR A 105 13.63 -4.08 8.18
C TYR A 105 12.30 -3.35 7.94
N LEU A 106 12.30 -2.36 7.05
CA LEU A 106 11.09 -1.58 6.72
C LEU A 106 10.07 -2.38 5.90
N LEU A 107 10.49 -3.16 4.89
CA LEU A 107 9.57 -3.92 4.02
C LEU A 107 8.93 -5.11 4.73
N SER A 108 9.68 -5.79 5.58
CA SER A 108 9.15 -6.91 6.38
C SER A 108 8.21 -6.44 7.49
N ARG A 109 8.11 -5.12 7.71
CA ARG A 109 7.43 -4.50 8.85
C ARG A 109 7.94 -5.10 10.16
N TYR A 110 9.27 -5.24 10.28
CA TYR A 110 9.94 -5.90 11.41
C TYR A 110 9.44 -5.37 12.77
N GLU A 111 9.20 -4.05 12.86
CA GLU A 111 8.63 -3.36 14.03
C GLU A 111 7.29 -3.93 14.49
N GLU A 112 6.45 -4.39 13.56
CA GLU A 112 5.11 -4.90 13.85
C GLU A 112 5.12 -6.35 14.36
N TYR A 113 6.26 -7.05 14.27
CA TYR A 113 6.47 -8.37 14.90
C TYR A 113 6.99 -8.26 16.33
N LEU A 114 7.61 -7.13 16.68
CA LEU A 114 8.08 -6.86 18.04
C LEU A 114 6.90 -6.45 18.94
N PRO A 115 7.03 -6.60 20.27
CA PRO A 115 6.04 -6.05 21.21
C PRO A 115 5.85 -4.55 20.99
N HIS A 116 4.62 -4.13 20.70
CA HIS A 116 4.27 -2.74 20.41
C HIS A 116 2.89 -2.40 20.96
N VAL A 117 2.62 -1.11 21.12
CA VAL A 117 1.31 -0.61 21.53
C VAL A 117 0.41 -0.50 20.29
N LYS A 118 -0.71 -1.22 20.30
CA LYS A 118 -1.75 -1.11 19.28
C LYS A 118 -2.73 0.01 19.61
N ASP A 119 -3.33 0.61 18.60
CA ASP A 119 -4.44 1.54 18.80
C ASP A 119 -5.74 0.81 19.23
N ALA A 120 -6.82 1.57 19.44
CA ALA A 120 -8.11 1.02 19.89
C ALA A 120 -8.74 0.00 18.91
N LEU A 121 -8.33 0.00 17.64
CA LEU A 121 -8.82 -0.93 16.61
C LEU A 121 -7.83 -2.06 16.32
N GLY A 122 -6.66 -2.07 16.98
CA GLY A 122 -5.64 -3.09 16.83
C GLY A 122 -4.57 -2.77 15.77
N HIS A 123 -4.49 -1.53 15.29
CA HIS A 123 -3.47 -1.14 14.32
C HIS A 123 -2.12 -0.88 14.97
N PHE A 124 -1.06 -1.04 14.18
CA PHE A 124 0.23 -0.41 14.45
C PHE A 124 0.14 1.08 14.08
N PRO A 125 0.13 2.01 15.05
CA PRO A 125 -0.07 3.42 14.77
C PRO A 125 1.19 4.04 14.16
N ALA A 126 1.02 5.07 13.32
CA ALA A 126 2.14 5.77 12.71
C ALA A 126 3.15 6.30 13.74
N SER A 127 2.67 6.78 14.90
CA SER A 127 3.49 7.35 15.97
C SER A 127 4.56 6.41 16.53
N GLU A 128 4.33 5.10 16.47
CA GLU A 128 5.25 4.07 16.95
C GLU A 128 6.25 3.64 15.87
N SER A 129 6.09 4.11 14.64
CA SER A 129 7.01 3.76 13.55
C SER A 129 8.28 4.59 13.58
N LEU A 130 9.41 3.97 13.25
CA LEU A 130 10.71 4.62 13.05
C LEU A 130 10.59 5.82 12.10
N GLY A 131 9.79 5.65 11.04
CA GLY A 131 9.52 6.68 10.05
C GLY A 131 8.87 7.93 10.64
N PHE A 132 7.96 7.78 11.59
CA PHE A 132 7.31 8.92 12.22
C PHE A 132 8.24 9.55 13.26
N MET A 133 8.83 8.73 14.13
CA MET A 133 9.71 9.18 15.21
C MET A 133 10.92 9.98 14.69
N HIS A 134 11.46 9.59 13.53
CA HIS A 134 12.60 10.27 12.91
C HIS A 134 12.23 11.13 11.70
N ASN A 135 10.94 11.41 11.52
CA ASN A 135 10.40 12.33 10.51
C ASN A 135 10.85 12.04 9.07
N PHE A 136 10.71 10.79 8.62
CA PHE A 136 10.97 10.38 7.24
C PHE A 136 9.80 9.67 6.56
N LEU A 137 8.61 9.58 7.20
CA LEU A 137 7.41 9.01 6.57
C LEU A 137 7.03 9.65 5.24
N HIS A 138 7.39 10.91 5.01
CA HIS A 138 7.06 11.64 3.79
C HIS A 138 7.98 11.30 2.61
N GLN A 139 8.94 10.39 2.78
CA GLN A 139 9.90 9.97 1.75
C GLN A 139 9.80 8.46 1.48
N PRO A 140 9.84 8.00 0.22
CA PRO A 140 9.99 6.58 -0.11
C PRO A 140 11.46 6.19 0.04
N VAL A 141 11.96 6.19 1.28
CA VAL A 141 13.39 6.08 1.61
C VAL A 141 14.08 4.89 0.95
N ILE A 142 13.41 3.73 0.83
CA ILE A 142 13.98 2.54 0.17
C ILE A 142 14.22 2.78 -1.31
N ASP A 143 13.28 3.45 -1.99
CA ASP A 143 13.41 3.81 -3.40
C ASP A 143 14.51 4.86 -3.60
N ILE A 144 14.60 5.84 -2.69
CA ILE A 144 15.69 6.85 -2.70
C ILE A 144 17.05 6.14 -2.53
N TRP A 145 17.18 5.24 -1.55
CA TRP A 145 18.41 4.48 -1.32
C TRP A 145 18.78 3.62 -2.52
N ALA A 146 17.80 2.99 -3.18
CA ALA A 146 18.02 2.23 -4.39
C ALA A 146 18.57 3.12 -5.52
N TYR A 147 18.05 4.33 -5.71
CA TYR A 147 18.55 5.26 -6.72
C TYR A 147 19.95 5.80 -6.39
N LYS A 148 20.27 6.05 -5.13
CA LYS A 148 21.65 6.38 -4.72
C LYS A 148 22.60 5.20 -4.96
N PHE A 149 22.15 3.96 -4.69
CA PHE A 149 22.89 2.74 -5.03
C PHE A 149 23.08 2.57 -6.55
N LYS A 150 22.07 2.91 -7.36
CA LYS A 150 22.19 2.95 -8.82
C LYS A 150 23.32 3.87 -9.27
N THR A 151 23.48 5.06 -8.67
CA THR A 151 24.59 5.97 -8.99
C THR A 151 25.95 5.31 -8.76
N ILE A 152 26.11 4.59 -7.63
CA ILE A 152 27.33 3.84 -7.35
C ILE A 152 27.56 2.75 -8.40
N LEU A 153 26.51 1.98 -8.74
CA LEU A 153 26.60 0.94 -9.76
C LEU A 153 26.98 1.49 -11.14
N VAL A 154 26.44 2.64 -11.55
CA VAL A 154 26.79 3.28 -12.84
C VAL A 154 28.26 3.73 -12.84
N ASN A 155 28.74 4.28 -11.73
CA ASN A 155 30.13 4.71 -11.61
C ASN A 155 31.11 3.53 -11.64
N SER A 156 30.76 2.41 -11.00
CA SER A 156 31.60 1.20 -10.99
C SER A 156 31.47 0.37 -12.26
N PHE A 157 30.29 0.39 -12.91
CA PHE A 157 29.98 -0.42 -14.09
C PHE A 157 29.28 0.43 -15.16
N PRO A 158 30.02 1.26 -15.92
CA PRO A 158 29.44 2.19 -16.90
C PRO A 158 28.61 1.53 -18.01
N HIS A 159 28.84 0.24 -18.28
CA HIS A 159 28.11 -0.53 -19.28
C HIS A 159 26.85 -1.23 -18.73
N LEU A 160 26.56 -1.12 -17.42
CA LEU A 160 25.35 -1.67 -16.83
C LEU A 160 24.14 -0.82 -17.23
N LEU A 161 23.24 -1.43 -18.02
CA LEU A 161 22.03 -0.77 -18.51
C LEU A 161 20.90 -0.85 -17.49
N PHE A 162 20.20 0.27 -17.31
CA PHE A 162 18.99 0.36 -16.49
C PHE A 162 17.81 0.72 -17.39
N PRO A 163 16.64 0.06 -17.22
CA PRO A 163 15.45 0.44 -17.97
C PRO A 163 15.02 1.85 -17.62
N LYS A 164 14.49 2.58 -18.62
CA LYS A 164 13.78 3.84 -18.37
C LYS A 164 12.46 3.52 -17.67
N LYS A 165 12.18 4.24 -16.59
CA LYS A 165 10.94 4.16 -15.83
C LYS A 165 10.31 5.54 -15.80
N GLU A 166 8.98 5.53 -15.74
CA GLU A 166 8.16 6.72 -15.52
C GLU A 166 7.32 6.47 -14.26
N MET A 167 7.00 7.54 -13.53
CA MET A 167 6.06 7.46 -12.42
C MET A 167 4.72 6.90 -12.89
N THR A 168 4.13 6.03 -12.07
CA THR A 168 2.77 5.55 -12.27
C THR A 168 1.84 6.11 -11.20
N ILE A 169 0.61 6.44 -11.57
CA ILE A 169 -0.43 6.89 -10.65
C ILE A 169 -1.46 5.77 -10.50
N HIS A 170 -1.81 5.46 -9.25
CA HIS A 170 -2.82 4.48 -8.90
C HIS A 170 -3.83 5.06 -7.91
N SER A 171 -5.04 5.34 -8.39
CA SER A 171 -6.14 5.69 -7.51
C SER A 171 -6.83 4.44 -6.98
N VAL A 172 -7.05 4.39 -5.66
CA VAL A 172 -7.72 3.29 -4.96
C VAL A 172 -9.03 3.83 -4.39
N ILE A 173 -10.15 3.17 -4.65
CA ILE A 173 -11.46 3.57 -4.15
C ILE A 173 -11.96 2.52 -3.16
N ASN A 174 -12.14 2.91 -1.90
CA ASN A 174 -12.93 2.17 -0.94
C ASN A 174 -14.42 2.49 -1.16
N ALA A 175 -15.14 1.53 -1.72
CA ALA A 175 -16.58 1.57 -1.95
C ALA A 175 -17.33 0.69 -0.95
N GLY A 176 -16.95 0.75 0.34
CA GLY A 176 -17.66 0.06 1.42
C GLY A 176 -19.08 0.58 1.66
N GLU A 177 -19.37 1.83 1.28
CA GLU A 177 -20.70 2.46 1.42
C GLU A 177 -21.19 3.09 0.10
N PRO A 178 -21.55 2.27 -0.92
CA PRO A 178 -22.03 2.77 -2.21
C PRO A 178 -23.36 3.54 -2.15
N TYR A 179 -24.12 3.44 -1.06
CA TYR A 179 -25.40 4.12 -0.90
C TYR A 179 -25.56 4.73 0.50
N ALA A 180 -25.96 6.00 0.57
CA ALA A 180 -26.26 6.70 1.83
C ALA A 180 -27.63 6.30 2.39
N PHE A 181 -28.61 6.07 1.51
CA PHE A 181 -30.00 5.83 1.91
C PHE A 181 -30.65 4.69 1.13
N ARG A 182 -30.47 4.62 -0.19
CA ARG A 182 -31.06 3.55 -1.02
C ARG A 182 -30.45 2.20 -0.64
N GLN A 183 -31.19 1.12 -0.89
CA GLN A 183 -30.74 -0.26 -0.72
C GLN A 183 -30.32 -0.70 0.70
N ARG A 184 -30.39 0.16 1.74
CA ARG A 184 -30.11 -0.20 3.15
C ARG A 184 -31.20 -1.09 3.78
N GLY A 185 -32.42 -1.06 3.25
CA GLY A 185 -33.58 -1.82 3.74
C GLY A 185 -34.42 -1.07 4.77
N ALA A 186 -35.67 -1.50 4.97
CA ALA A 186 -36.67 -0.76 5.77
C ALA A 186 -36.23 -0.57 7.24
N LEU A 187 -35.79 -1.63 7.90
CA LEU A 187 -35.36 -1.59 9.30
C LEU A 187 -34.19 -0.60 9.52
N ARG A 188 -33.14 -0.67 8.69
CA ARG A 188 -31.99 0.24 8.78
C ARG A 188 -32.38 1.69 8.47
N SER A 189 -33.31 1.89 7.53
CA SER A 189 -33.85 3.23 7.26
C SER A 189 -34.61 3.81 8.46
N LEU A 190 -35.42 3.01 9.15
CA LEU A 190 -36.12 3.43 10.37
C LEU A 190 -35.16 3.83 11.49
N VAL A 191 -34.12 3.00 11.74
CA VAL A 191 -33.04 3.33 12.68
C VAL A 191 -32.36 4.64 12.27
N GLY A 192 -32.12 4.84 10.97
CA GLY A 192 -31.58 6.08 10.42
C GLY A 192 -32.45 7.30 10.72
N TYR A 193 -33.77 7.22 10.53
CA TYR A 193 -34.70 8.29 10.89
C TYR A 193 -34.68 8.59 12.39
N SER A 194 -34.70 7.57 13.24
CA SER A 194 -34.64 7.74 14.71
C SER A 194 -33.35 8.45 15.15
N LYS A 195 -32.20 8.05 14.57
CA LYS A 195 -30.90 8.66 14.83
C LYS A 195 -30.86 10.11 14.35
N ASP A 196 -31.35 10.39 13.16
CA ASP A 196 -31.38 11.75 12.60
C ASP A 196 -32.32 12.66 13.40
N PHE A 197 -33.47 12.15 13.86
CA PHE A 197 -34.40 12.87 14.74
C PHE A 197 -33.75 13.19 16.10
N SER A 198 -33.14 12.20 16.76
CA SER A 198 -32.48 12.39 18.07
C SER A 198 -31.33 13.40 18.04
N LYS A 199 -30.70 13.60 16.87
CA LYS A 199 -29.60 14.54 16.65
C LYS A 199 -30.07 15.86 16.01
N PHE A 200 -31.38 16.10 15.91
CA PHE A 200 -32.00 17.28 15.29
C PHE A 200 -31.54 17.52 13.83
N ARG A 201 -31.23 16.46 13.08
CA ARG A 201 -30.75 16.50 11.68
C ARG A 201 -31.89 16.45 10.67
N PHE A 202 -32.89 17.33 10.81
CA PHE A 202 -34.10 17.33 9.99
C PHE A 202 -33.83 17.41 8.48
N ARG A 203 -32.82 18.18 8.06
CA ARG A 203 -32.40 18.26 6.65
C ARG A 203 -32.03 16.89 6.07
N ARG A 204 -31.35 16.05 6.85
CA ARG A 204 -30.96 14.69 6.45
C ARG A 204 -32.16 13.75 6.37
N MET A 205 -33.18 13.94 7.21
CA MET A 205 -34.43 13.19 7.12
C MET A 205 -35.18 13.52 5.82
N VAL A 206 -35.29 14.80 5.44
CA VAL A 206 -35.90 15.22 4.17
C VAL A 206 -35.15 14.63 2.98
N GLU A 207 -33.81 14.70 3.01
CA GLU A 207 -32.96 14.12 1.97
C GLU A 207 -33.14 12.60 1.87
N ARG A 208 -33.16 11.88 3.00
CA ARG A 208 -33.43 10.45 3.06
C ARG A 208 -34.76 10.11 2.41
N THR A 209 -35.83 10.85 2.74
CA THR A 209 -37.16 10.64 2.16
C THR A 209 -37.14 10.85 0.65
N ALA A 210 -36.56 11.96 0.16
CA ALA A 210 -36.47 12.27 -1.27
C ALA A 210 -35.67 11.23 -2.07
N VAL A 211 -34.62 10.66 -1.46
CA VAL A 211 -33.80 9.61 -2.09
C VAL A 211 -34.51 8.25 -2.11
N ILE A 212 -35.21 7.91 -1.02
CA ILE A 212 -35.99 6.66 -0.94
C ILE A 212 -37.20 6.70 -1.89
N SER A 213 -37.90 7.84 -1.98
CA SER A 213 -39.02 8.04 -2.93
C SER A 213 -38.57 8.09 -4.39
N GLY A 214 -37.27 8.25 -4.64
CA GLY A 214 -36.70 8.34 -6.00
C GLY A 214 -36.77 9.74 -6.62
N THR A 215 -37.19 10.75 -5.86
CA THR A 215 -37.21 12.15 -6.31
C THR A 215 -35.80 12.74 -6.44
N ARG A 216 -34.80 12.16 -5.74
CA ARG A 216 -33.40 12.56 -5.82
C ARG A 216 -32.48 11.34 -5.93
N SER A 217 -31.34 11.50 -6.59
CA SER A 217 -30.26 10.50 -6.64
C SER A 217 -29.62 10.32 -5.27
N ASP A 218 -29.14 9.11 -4.99
CA ASP A 218 -28.40 8.84 -3.75
C ASP A 218 -27.03 9.55 -3.80
N PRO A 219 -26.65 10.34 -2.78
CA PRO A 219 -25.41 11.10 -2.82
C PRO A 219 -24.15 10.23 -2.87
N PHE A 220 -24.19 8.98 -2.39
CA PHE A 220 -23.03 8.08 -2.39
C PHE A 220 -22.90 7.24 -3.66
N ASP A 221 -23.92 7.26 -4.53
CA ASP A 221 -23.90 6.61 -5.84
C ASP A 221 -23.08 7.45 -6.83
N THR A 222 -21.76 7.40 -6.69
CA THR A 222 -20.79 8.24 -7.41
C THR A 222 -20.08 7.51 -8.55
N PHE A 223 -20.38 6.23 -8.76
CA PHE A 223 -19.62 5.34 -9.64
C PHE A 223 -19.66 5.76 -11.12
N GLN A 224 -20.79 6.27 -11.58
CA GLN A 224 -20.88 6.80 -12.95
C GLN A 224 -19.94 7.99 -13.15
N TRP A 225 -19.82 8.88 -12.15
CA TRP A 225 -18.88 10.00 -12.22
C TRP A 225 -17.43 9.51 -12.19
N ILE A 226 -17.09 8.58 -11.29
CA ILE A 226 -15.75 7.99 -11.18
C ILE A 226 -15.31 7.35 -12.51
N ILE A 227 -16.18 6.54 -13.13
CA ILE A 227 -15.88 5.87 -14.40
C ILE A 227 -15.71 6.90 -15.52
N ASN A 228 -16.58 7.90 -15.59
CA ASN A 228 -16.49 8.95 -16.62
C ASN A 228 -15.21 9.79 -16.46
N ALA A 229 -14.86 10.16 -15.23
CA ALA A 229 -13.65 10.94 -14.93
C ALA A 229 -12.36 10.19 -15.25
N THR A 230 -12.39 8.85 -15.24
CA THR A 230 -11.21 8.01 -15.51
C THR A 230 -11.25 7.31 -16.87
N LYS A 231 -12.21 7.66 -17.74
CA LYS A 231 -12.41 6.96 -19.03
C LYS A 231 -11.30 7.25 -20.04
N LYS A 232 -10.75 8.46 -20.02
CA LYS A 232 -9.70 8.93 -20.94
C LYS A 232 -8.30 9.02 -20.30
N SER A 233 -8.13 8.48 -19.11
CA SER A 233 -6.84 8.51 -18.40
C SER A 233 -6.15 7.16 -18.51
N ARG A 234 -4.82 7.17 -18.74
CA ARG A 234 -3.98 5.95 -18.65
C ARG A 234 -3.72 5.48 -17.22
N ASN A 235 -4.02 6.30 -16.22
CA ASN A 235 -3.70 6.02 -14.82
C ASN A 235 -4.62 4.94 -14.25
N LYS A 236 -4.06 4.10 -13.38
CA LYS A 236 -4.76 2.93 -12.84
C LYS A 236 -5.81 3.34 -11.82
N LEU A 237 -6.94 2.63 -11.83
CA LEU A 237 -8.02 2.79 -10.88
C LEU A 237 -8.50 1.40 -10.43
N SER A 238 -8.50 1.17 -9.11
CA SER A 238 -9.06 -0.04 -8.51
C SER A 238 -10.17 0.33 -7.53
N VAL A 239 -11.28 -0.39 -7.58
CA VAL A 239 -12.47 -0.12 -6.76
C VAL A 239 -12.79 -1.34 -5.89
N PHE A 240 -12.82 -1.15 -4.58
CA PHE A 240 -13.02 -2.23 -3.61
C PHE A 240 -14.42 -2.16 -3.01
N PHE A 241 -15.16 -3.27 -3.05
CA PHE A 241 -16.52 -3.33 -2.50
C PHE A 241 -16.60 -4.27 -1.32
N MET A 242 -17.42 -3.91 -0.34
CA MET A 242 -17.72 -4.76 0.82
C MET A 242 -19.00 -5.54 0.60
N LEU A 243 -18.96 -6.85 0.88
CA LEU A 243 -20.11 -7.75 0.78
C LEU A 243 -20.57 -8.30 2.14
N GLY A 244 -19.68 -8.27 3.15
CA GLY A 244 -20.02 -8.55 4.54
C GLY A 244 -20.67 -7.36 5.25
N ASP A 245 -20.96 -7.53 6.53
CA ASP A 245 -21.54 -6.45 7.35
C ASP A 245 -20.47 -5.41 7.72
N ALA A 246 -20.87 -4.14 7.71
CA ALA A 246 -20.03 -3.05 8.20
C ALA A 246 -19.91 -3.10 9.72
N LEU A 247 -18.86 -2.50 10.27
CA LEU A 247 -18.69 -2.37 11.72
C LEU A 247 -19.87 -1.63 12.36
N VAL A 248 -20.40 -0.61 11.66
CA VAL A 248 -21.60 0.11 12.09
C VAL A 248 -22.83 -0.45 11.40
N PHE A 249 -23.82 -0.89 12.18
CA PHE A 249 -25.02 -1.57 11.67
C PHE A 249 -25.79 -0.79 10.60
N ASP A 250 -25.91 0.53 10.74
CA ASP A 250 -26.64 1.36 9.79
C ASP A 250 -25.88 1.60 8.48
N GLU A 251 -24.57 1.36 8.43
CA GLU A 251 -23.70 1.46 7.24
C GLU A 251 -23.70 0.19 6.39
N SER A 252 -24.15 -0.94 6.94
CA SER A 252 -24.18 -2.23 6.24
C SER A 252 -25.16 -2.26 5.06
N ILE A 253 -24.78 -2.94 3.98
CA ILE A 253 -25.60 -3.12 2.79
C ILE A 253 -25.92 -4.60 2.60
N ASN A 254 -27.17 -4.88 2.24
CA ASN A 254 -27.55 -6.24 1.87
C ASN A 254 -26.98 -6.59 0.49
N SER A 255 -25.90 -7.37 0.47
CA SER A 255 -25.19 -7.81 -0.74
C SER A 255 -26.04 -8.68 -1.68
N ASN A 256 -27.16 -9.24 -1.21
CA ASN A 256 -28.06 -10.07 -2.02
C ASN A 256 -28.99 -9.25 -2.91
N ARG A 257 -29.08 -7.92 -2.72
CA ARG A 257 -29.93 -7.05 -3.53
C ARG A 257 -29.45 -6.96 -4.97
N GLN A 258 -30.38 -7.18 -5.91
CA GLN A 258 -30.06 -7.17 -7.34
C GLN A 258 -29.40 -5.87 -7.81
N LYS A 259 -29.83 -4.71 -7.30
CA LYS A 259 -29.22 -3.42 -7.68
C LYS A 259 -27.75 -3.30 -7.27
N PHE A 260 -27.38 -3.83 -6.11
CA PHE A 260 -25.97 -3.85 -5.68
C PHE A 260 -25.15 -4.82 -6.53
N LYS A 261 -25.69 -6.01 -6.84
CA LYS A 261 -25.05 -6.95 -7.77
C LYS A 261 -24.83 -6.34 -9.16
N LEU A 262 -25.82 -5.60 -9.67
CA LEU A 262 -25.71 -4.89 -10.96
C LEU A 262 -24.68 -3.76 -10.91
N LEU A 263 -24.60 -3.01 -9.81
CA LEU A 263 -23.56 -2.01 -9.61
C LEU A 263 -22.16 -2.64 -9.66
N LEU A 264 -21.97 -3.75 -8.95
CA LEU A 264 -20.69 -4.46 -8.91
C LEU A 264 -20.27 -4.92 -10.32
N LYS A 265 -21.20 -5.52 -11.06
CA LYS A 265 -20.99 -5.94 -12.46
C LYS A 265 -20.67 -4.74 -13.35
N TYR A 266 -21.45 -3.66 -13.26
CA TYR A 266 -21.22 -2.44 -14.02
C TYR A 266 -19.81 -1.88 -13.81
N VAL A 267 -19.32 -1.77 -12.57
CA VAL A 267 -17.96 -1.29 -12.33
C VAL A 267 -16.92 -2.29 -12.83
N ALA A 268 -17.15 -3.59 -12.67
CA ALA A 268 -16.27 -4.66 -13.16
C ALA A 268 -16.18 -4.76 -14.69
N ASP A 269 -17.11 -4.16 -15.43
CA ASP A 269 -17.03 -4.06 -16.89
C ASP A 269 -16.03 -2.99 -17.36
N TYR A 270 -15.69 -2.02 -16.50
CA TYR A 270 -14.80 -0.90 -16.85
C TYR A 270 -13.47 -0.87 -16.09
N LYS A 271 -13.42 -1.36 -14.85
CA LYS A 271 -12.30 -1.18 -13.92
C LYS A 271 -12.01 -2.45 -13.12
N ASP A 272 -10.81 -2.51 -12.53
CA ASP A 272 -10.43 -3.59 -11.62
C ASP A 272 -11.24 -3.48 -10.32
N VAL A 273 -11.91 -4.57 -9.95
CA VAL A 273 -12.73 -4.65 -8.74
C VAL A 273 -12.10 -5.60 -7.74
N GLY A 274 -11.94 -5.14 -6.50
CA GLY A 274 -11.44 -5.92 -5.37
C GLY A 274 -12.48 -6.10 -4.26
N LEU A 275 -12.18 -7.00 -3.32
CA LEU A 275 -13.00 -7.27 -2.15
C LEU A 275 -12.52 -6.47 -0.95
N ILE A 276 -13.45 -5.81 -0.26
CA ILE A 276 -13.23 -5.38 1.11
C ILE A 276 -13.68 -6.50 2.03
N PHE A 277 -12.74 -7.14 2.74
CA PHE A 277 -13.09 -8.09 3.79
C PHE A 277 -13.68 -7.35 4.99
N SER A 278 -14.84 -7.81 5.44
CA SER A 278 -15.53 -7.18 6.57
C SER A 278 -14.74 -7.33 7.87
N TYR A 279 -14.88 -6.36 8.78
CA TYR A 279 -14.13 -6.36 10.05
C TYR A 279 -14.35 -7.64 10.86
N SER A 280 -15.59 -8.14 10.91
CA SER A 280 -15.95 -9.38 11.61
C SER A 280 -15.39 -10.64 10.96
N SER A 281 -15.07 -10.61 9.66
CA SER A 281 -14.48 -11.75 8.95
C SER A 281 -12.97 -11.87 9.13
N LEU A 282 -12.27 -10.76 9.42
CA LEU A 282 -10.79 -10.71 9.50
C LEU A 282 -10.16 -11.77 10.43
N PRO A 283 -10.75 -12.10 11.60
CA PRO A 283 -10.19 -13.13 12.47
C PRO A 283 -10.39 -14.57 11.98
N GLU A 284 -11.31 -14.82 11.04
CA GLU A 284 -11.79 -16.17 10.70
C GLU A 284 -11.63 -16.48 9.21
N TYR A 285 -10.72 -17.40 8.87
CA TYR A 285 -10.45 -17.82 7.50
C TYR A 285 -11.72 -18.25 6.73
N ASP A 286 -12.59 -19.07 7.34
CA ASP A 286 -13.80 -19.55 6.68
C ASP A 286 -14.78 -18.41 6.34
N SER A 287 -14.81 -17.36 7.16
CA SER A 287 -15.63 -16.17 6.93
C SER A 287 -15.08 -15.36 5.76
N LEU A 288 -13.75 -15.17 5.69
CA LEU A 288 -13.08 -14.56 4.54
C LEU A 288 -13.36 -15.35 3.25
N LYS A 289 -13.24 -16.68 3.30
CA LYS A 289 -13.51 -17.56 2.15
C LYS A 289 -14.94 -17.41 1.63
N LYS A 290 -15.92 -17.34 2.53
CA LYS A 290 -17.34 -17.11 2.16
C LYS A 290 -17.54 -15.77 1.46
N GLU A 291 -16.91 -14.70 1.94
CA GLU A 291 -16.99 -13.38 1.30
C GLU A 291 -16.34 -13.37 -0.08
N LYS A 292 -15.16 -14.00 -0.23
CA LYS A 292 -14.48 -14.17 -1.53
C LYS A 292 -15.36 -14.91 -2.53
N LEU A 293 -15.88 -16.08 -2.15
CA LEU A 293 -16.74 -16.91 -3.02
C LEU A 293 -18.01 -16.17 -3.43
N ARG A 294 -18.63 -15.43 -2.51
CA ARG A 294 -19.83 -14.62 -2.81
C ARG A 294 -19.53 -13.55 -3.86
N MET A 295 -18.38 -12.88 -3.76
CA MET A 295 -18.01 -11.88 -4.75
C MET A 295 -17.73 -12.50 -6.11
N GLN A 296 -17.01 -13.63 -6.14
CA GLN A 296 -16.74 -14.39 -7.36
C GLN A 296 -18.03 -14.83 -8.08
N ASP A 297 -19.04 -15.31 -7.34
CA ASP A 297 -20.37 -15.65 -7.87
C ASP A 297 -21.10 -14.44 -8.48
N ILE A 298 -20.95 -13.26 -7.88
CA ILE A 298 -21.61 -12.05 -8.42
C ILE A 298 -20.92 -11.57 -9.70
N ILE A 299 -19.58 -11.53 -9.76
CA ILE A 299 -18.85 -10.97 -10.90
C ILE A 299 -18.49 -12.01 -11.98
N ASN A 300 -18.71 -13.30 -11.72
CA ASN A 300 -18.33 -14.44 -12.58
C ASN A 300 -16.84 -14.43 -12.97
N ARG A 301 -15.97 -14.00 -12.05
CA ARG A 301 -14.51 -13.90 -12.23
C ARG A 301 -13.83 -14.14 -10.89
N ASP A 302 -12.57 -14.54 -10.94
CA ASP A 302 -11.73 -14.65 -9.74
C ASP A 302 -11.45 -13.27 -9.12
N VAL A 303 -11.42 -13.21 -7.79
CA VAL A 303 -11.13 -12.01 -7.00
C VAL A 303 -9.66 -12.03 -6.63
N LYS A 304 -8.88 -11.13 -7.23
CA LYS A 304 -7.42 -11.09 -7.11
C LYS A 304 -6.91 -10.05 -6.11
N HIS A 305 -7.76 -9.08 -5.78
CA HIS A 305 -7.38 -7.90 -5.02
C HIS A 305 -8.19 -7.81 -3.74
N SER A 306 -7.53 -7.54 -2.62
CA SER A 306 -8.17 -7.32 -1.33
C SER A 306 -7.87 -5.94 -0.75
N PHE A 307 -8.75 -5.58 0.17
CA PHE A 307 -8.58 -4.51 1.13
C PHE A 307 -9.28 -4.97 2.42
N ASN A 308 -8.78 -4.61 3.60
CA ASN A 308 -9.45 -4.97 4.85
C ASN A 308 -10.21 -3.77 5.42
N SER A 309 -11.41 -4.02 5.94
CA SER A 309 -12.16 -3.00 6.65
C SER A 309 -11.36 -2.42 7.80
N GLN A 310 -11.55 -1.12 8.05
CA GLN A 310 -10.80 -0.34 9.05
C GLN A 310 -9.28 -0.30 8.84
N PHE A 311 -8.74 -0.69 7.68
CA PHE A 311 -7.28 -0.71 7.45
C PHE A 311 -6.53 -1.71 8.33
N LEU A 312 -7.24 -2.70 8.89
CA LEU A 312 -6.67 -3.63 9.84
C LEU A 312 -5.76 -4.65 9.15
N VAL A 313 -4.50 -4.67 9.61
CA VAL A 313 -3.49 -5.66 9.23
C VAL A 313 -2.88 -6.19 10.52
N ASN A 314 -3.25 -7.41 10.89
CA ASN A 314 -2.58 -8.14 11.97
C ASN A 314 -1.55 -9.08 11.35
N LEU A 315 -0.28 -8.71 11.44
CA LEU A 315 0.79 -9.55 10.93
C LEU A 315 1.13 -10.67 11.93
N PRO A 316 1.43 -11.88 11.44
CA PRO A 316 1.37 -12.30 10.03
C PRO A 316 0.01 -12.88 9.60
N GLU A 317 -0.93 -13.14 10.52
CA GLU A 317 -2.11 -13.98 10.22
C GLU A 317 -2.97 -13.42 9.10
N THR A 318 -3.16 -12.10 9.06
CA THR A 318 -3.96 -11.44 8.02
C THR A 318 -3.44 -11.80 6.63
N TYR A 319 -2.14 -11.68 6.40
CA TYR A 319 -1.56 -11.94 5.08
C TYR A 319 -1.35 -13.41 4.79
N ARG A 320 -1.15 -14.26 5.81
CA ARG A 320 -1.23 -15.72 5.63
C ARG A 320 -2.60 -16.14 5.11
N ASN A 321 -3.67 -15.64 5.71
CA ASN A 321 -5.04 -15.90 5.25
C ASN A 321 -5.24 -15.47 3.80
N LEU A 322 -4.74 -14.28 3.41
CA LEU A 322 -4.82 -13.82 2.01
C LEU A 322 -4.04 -14.72 1.04
N VAL A 323 -2.86 -15.20 1.42
CA VAL A 323 -2.06 -16.14 0.63
C VAL A 323 -2.80 -17.46 0.45
N GLU A 324 -3.37 -18.01 1.52
CA GLU A 324 -4.15 -19.26 1.49
C GLU A 324 -5.44 -19.11 0.67
N LEU A 325 -6.04 -17.92 0.68
CA LEU A 325 -7.16 -17.58 -0.20
C LEU A 325 -6.73 -17.28 -1.64
N GLU A 326 -5.45 -17.42 -2.01
CA GLU A 326 -4.91 -17.11 -3.34
C GLU A 326 -5.20 -15.68 -3.81
N ILE A 327 -5.31 -14.73 -2.87
CA ILE A 327 -5.35 -13.30 -3.19
C ILE A 327 -3.98 -12.89 -3.71
N LYS A 328 -3.96 -12.19 -4.85
CA LYS A 328 -2.71 -11.81 -5.52
C LYS A 328 -2.13 -10.52 -4.98
N SER A 329 -2.99 -9.56 -4.62
CA SER A 329 -2.51 -8.32 -4.04
C SER A 329 -3.46 -7.67 -3.04
N ASP A 330 -2.87 -6.92 -2.11
CA ASP A 330 -3.55 -6.21 -1.05
C ASP A 330 -3.15 -4.73 -0.99
N PHE A 331 -4.11 -3.88 -0.61
CA PHE A 331 -3.99 -2.41 -0.59
C PHE A 331 -4.20 -1.83 0.82
N THR A 332 -4.20 -2.66 1.85
CA THR A 332 -4.57 -2.29 3.22
C THR A 332 -3.41 -1.62 3.96
N MET A 333 -2.15 -1.87 3.56
CA MET A 333 -0.98 -1.33 4.26
C MET A 333 -0.78 0.17 4.03
N VAL A 334 -1.50 0.97 4.83
CA VAL A 334 -1.44 2.43 4.87
C VAL A 334 -1.69 2.92 6.29
N TYR A 335 -1.30 4.16 6.59
CA TYR A 335 -1.77 4.87 7.77
C TYR A 335 -3.03 5.65 7.42
N GLU A 336 -4.17 5.29 8.03
CA GLU A 336 -5.45 5.96 7.75
C GLU A 336 -5.35 7.47 7.93
N ASN A 337 -4.83 7.92 9.07
CA ASN A 337 -4.91 9.32 9.49
C ASN A 337 -3.57 10.09 9.35
N THR A 338 -2.57 9.53 8.67
CA THR A 338 -1.23 10.14 8.54
C THR A 338 -0.68 9.93 7.13
N PRO A 339 -0.44 10.98 6.34
CA PRO A 339 0.20 10.83 5.03
C PRO A 339 1.63 10.32 5.18
N GLY A 340 2.01 9.29 4.41
CA GLY A 340 3.37 8.77 4.37
C GLY A 340 3.49 7.31 3.92
N PHE A 341 4.73 6.89 3.66
CA PHE A 341 5.08 5.56 3.18
C PHE A 341 5.23 4.59 4.35
N ARG A 342 4.16 3.86 4.71
CA ARG A 342 4.14 2.93 5.85
C ARG A 342 5.28 1.91 5.82
N ALA A 343 5.58 1.32 4.66
CA ALA A 343 6.69 0.37 4.47
C ALA A 343 8.00 1.02 3.96
N GLY A 344 8.11 2.36 3.98
CA GLY A 344 9.27 3.09 3.49
C GLY A 344 9.48 3.03 1.97
N THR A 345 8.52 2.50 1.21
CA THR A 345 8.61 2.39 -0.26
C THR A 345 7.32 2.82 -0.95
N CYS A 346 7.46 3.26 -2.20
CA CYS A 346 6.37 3.49 -3.15
C CYS A 346 6.28 2.40 -4.23
N THR A 347 7.15 1.38 -4.18
CA THR A 347 7.19 0.27 -5.13
C THR A 347 6.46 -0.95 -4.55
N PRO A 348 5.51 -1.58 -5.29
CA PRO A 348 4.88 -2.82 -4.84
C PRO A 348 5.90 -3.91 -4.48
N PHE A 349 5.69 -4.57 -3.35
CA PHE A 349 6.61 -5.54 -2.78
C PHE A 349 5.88 -6.83 -2.38
N LEU A 350 6.62 -7.92 -2.21
CA LEU A 350 6.03 -9.19 -1.79
C LEU A 350 5.95 -9.23 -0.27
N PHE A 351 4.87 -9.77 0.30
CA PHE A 351 4.83 -10.03 1.73
C PHE A 351 5.90 -11.06 2.12
N TYR A 352 6.75 -10.68 3.08
CA TYR A 352 7.71 -11.56 3.72
C TYR A 352 7.19 -11.95 5.10
N ASP A 353 6.96 -13.24 5.29
CA ASP A 353 6.54 -13.82 6.56
C ASP A 353 7.77 -14.02 7.43
N LEU A 354 7.90 -13.19 8.48
CA LEU A 354 9.10 -13.14 9.30
C LEU A 354 9.22 -14.34 10.23
N ASP A 355 8.10 -14.88 10.76
CA ASP A 355 8.16 -16.06 11.63
C ASP A 355 8.64 -17.29 10.87
N TYR A 356 8.20 -17.44 9.61
CA TYR A 356 8.53 -18.59 8.77
C TYR A 356 9.76 -18.37 7.89
N GLU A 357 10.33 -17.17 7.85
CA GLU A 357 11.46 -16.80 6.98
C GLU A 357 11.21 -17.09 5.50
N ILE A 358 9.98 -16.82 5.03
CA ILE A 358 9.57 -17.07 3.64
C ILE A 358 9.04 -15.81 2.98
N LYS A 359 9.41 -15.64 1.70
CA LYS A 359 8.68 -14.74 0.81
C LYS A 359 7.42 -15.44 0.32
N THR A 360 6.30 -14.72 0.30
CA THR A 360 5.02 -15.22 -0.20
C THR A 360 4.73 -14.65 -1.59
N PRO A 361 3.74 -15.19 -2.33
CA PRO A 361 3.34 -14.63 -3.63
C PRO A 361 2.45 -13.38 -3.51
N LEU A 362 1.97 -13.02 -2.31
CA LEU A 362 1.09 -11.87 -2.10
C LEU A 362 1.86 -10.56 -2.33
N ILE A 363 1.35 -9.70 -3.21
CA ILE A 363 1.91 -8.37 -3.49
C ILE A 363 1.20 -7.33 -2.63
N ILE A 364 1.94 -6.60 -1.82
CA ILE A 364 1.44 -5.44 -1.09
C ILE A 364 1.66 -4.20 -1.97
N HIS A 365 0.59 -3.45 -2.21
CA HIS A 365 0.65 -2.15 -2.87
C HIS A 365 0.69 -1.05 -1.81
N PRO A 366 1.81 -0.31 -1.67
CA PRO A 366 1.88 0.82 -0.78
C PRO A 366 0.88 1.89 -1.21
N VAL A 367 0.01 2.30 -0.29
CA VAL A 367 -0.81 3.50 -0.42
C VAL A 367 -0.20 4.58 0.46
N VAL A 368 0.13 5.73 -0.11
CA VAL A 368 0.86 6.79 0.61
C VAL A 368 -0.08 7.70 1.40
N VAL A 369 -1.32 7.87 0.95
CA VAL A 369 -2.23 8.82 1.57
C VAL A 369 -3.69 8.43 1.37
N THR A 370 -4.51 8.73 2.37
CA THR A 370 -5.97 8.59 2.31
C THR A 370 -6.62 9.98 2.42
N THR A 371 -7.85 10.11 1.93
CA THR A 371 -8.65 11.34 2.16
C THR A 371 -8.94 11.58 3.64
N SER A 372 -9.04 10.52 4.46
CA SER A 372 -9.31 10.63 5.89
C SER A 372 -8.17 11.26 6.70
N ALA A 373 -6.93 11.26 6.18
CA ALA A 373 -5.79 11.97 6.76
C ALA A 373 -5.94 13.50 6.77
N PHE A 374 -6.92 14.04 6.03
CA PHE A 374 -7.13 15.47 5.87
C PHE A 374 -8.42 16.00 6.51
N LYS A 375 -9.00 15.27 7.48
CA LYS A 375 -10.17 15.75 8.24
C LYS A 375 -9.90 17.16 8.80
N SER A 376 -10.80 18.10 8.51
CA SER A 376 -10.74 19.51 8.94
C SER A 376 -9.53 20.31 8.43
N ARG A 377 -8.91 19.92 7.32
CA ARG A 377 -7.84 20.68 6.65
C ARG A 377 -8.37 21.57 5.54
N TYR A 378 -7.68 22.68 5.26
CA TYR A 378 -8.00 23.54 4.13
C TYR A 378 -7.59 22.90 2.80
N ALA A 379 -8.31 23.22 1.72
CA ALA A 379 -8.05 22.69 0.38
C ALA A 379 -6.63 22.98 -0.13
N SER A 380 -6.05 24.12 0.27
CA SER A 380 -4.66 24.50 -0.03
C SER A 380 -3.65 23.55 0.60
N ASP A 381 -3.87 23.15 1.85
CA ASP A 381 -2.98 22.26 2.59
C ASP A 381 -3.03 20.85 2.00
N ILE A 382 -4.25 20.38 1.67
CA ILE A 382 -4.47 19.09 0.99
C ILE A 382 -3.67 19.03 -0.31
N SER A 383 -3.87 20.02 -1.18
CA SER A 383 -3.21 20.08 -2.49
C SER A 383 -1.69 20.15 -2.35
N LYS A 384 -1.18 20.93 -1.38
CA LYS A 384 0.26 21.06 -1.11
C LYS A 384 0.88 19.74 -0.66
N THR A 385 0.27 19.07 0.32
CA THR A 385 0.77 17.78 0.83
C THR A 385 0.74 16.70 -0.26
N VAL A 386 -0.35 16.59 -1.00
CA VAL A 386 -0.45 15.62 -2.11
C VAL A 386 0.60 15.91 -3.18
N ALA A 387 0.79 17.16 -3.58
CA ALA A 387 1.81 17.54 -4.55
C ALA A 387 3.23 17.20 -4.08
N GLN A 388 3.56 17.45 -2.81
CA GLN A 388 4.85 17.09 -2.23
C GLN A 388 5.12 15.58 -2.28
N LEU A 389 4.12 14.77 -1.92
CA LEU A 389 4.22 13.31 -1.99
C LEU A 389 4.35 12.81 -3.44
N MET A 390 3.62 13.41 -4.38
CA MET A 390 3.75 13.09 -5.81
C MET A 390 5.18 13.39 -6.31
N ILE A 391 5.74 14.55 -5.97
CA ILE A 391 7.12 14.92 -6.34
C ILE A 391 8.13 13.91 -5.77
N ALA A 392 7.96 13.49 -4.52
CA ALA A 392 8.85 12.49 -3.90
C ALA A 392 8.82 11.15 -4.63
N VAL A 393 7.66 10.72 -5.14
CA VAL A 393 7.53 9.50 -5.95
C VAL A 393 8.07 9.69 -7.37
N GLU A 394 7.86 10.87 -7.96
CA GLU A 394 8.34 11.20 -9.30
C GLU A 394 9.88 11.15 -9.37
N GLN A 395 10.56 11.65 -8.35
CA GLN A 395 12.03 11.62 -8.25
C GLN A 395 12.62 10.20 -8.32
N VAL A 396 11.86 9.19 -7.89
CA VAL A 396 12.25 7.77 -7.92
C VAL A 396 11.49 6.95 -8.97
N ASN A 397 10.69 7.61 -9.83
CA ASN A 397 9.84 6.99 -10.86
C ASN A 397 9.04 5.77 -10.34
N GLY A 398 8.46 5.91 -9.14
CA GLY A 398 7.74 4.85 -8.45
C GLY A 398 6.24 4.82 -8.74
N THR A 399 5.46 4.28 -7.80
CA THR A 399 3.98 4.28 -7.86
C THR A 399 3.39 5.23 -6.83
N PHE A 400 2.71 6.29 -7.28
CA PHE A 400 1.96 7.17 -6.40
C PHE A 400 0.55 6.61 -6.23
N SER A 401 0.23 6.14 -5.03
CA SER A 401 -1.05 5.51 -4.73
C SER A 401 -1.84 6.28 -3.67
N MET A 402 -3.06 6.71 -4.01
CA MET A 402 -3.93 7.44 -3.09
C MET A 402 -5.28 6.74 -2.93
N LEU A 403 -5.73 6.63 -1.68
CA LEU A 403 -7.01 6.03 -1.33
C LEU A 403 -8.09 7.09 -1.09
N PHE A 404 -9.22 6.89 -1.74
CA PHE A 404 -10.44 7.66 -1.58
C PHE A 404 -11.56 6.77 -1.05
N SER A 405 -12.52 7.35 -0.35
CA SER A 405 -13.84 6.75 -0.17
C SER A 405 -14.74 7.18 -1.32
N ASN A 406 -15.65 6.32 -1.79
CA ASN A 406 -16.60 6.68 -2.85
C ASN A 406 -17.43 7.94 -2.51
N ARG A 407 -17.64 8.20 -1.21
CA ARG A 407 -18.36 9.37 -0.69
C ARG A 407 -17.63 10.70 -0.91
N ASP A 408 -16.32 10.64 -1.14
CA ASP A 408 -15.50 11.83 -1.36
C ASP A 408 -15.81 12.49 -2.72
N PHE A 409 -16.56 11.80 -3.58
CA PHE A 409 -17.00 12.31 -4.88
C PHE A 409 -18.46 12.72 -4.94
N SER A 410 -19.18 12.63 -3.81
CA SER A 410 -20.56 13.13 -3.73
C SER A 410 -20.60 14.60 -4.17
N PRO A 411 -21.64 15.05 -4.90
CA PRO A 411 -21.73 16.41 -5.44
C PRO A 411 -22.11 17.42 -4.34
N LEU A 412 -21.25 17.55 -3.34
CA LEU A 412 -21.35 18.47 -2.23
C LEU A 412 -20.16 19.44 -2.31
N PRO A 413 -20.32 20.74 -2.02
CA PRO A 413 -19.22 21.71 -2.11
C PRO A 413 -17.98 21.34 -1.30
N ALA A 414 -18.15 20.66 -0.16
CA ALA A 414 -17.04 20.19 0.67
C ALA A 414 -16.13 19.16 -0.04
N ASN A 415 -16.62 18.54 -1.12
CA ASN A 415 -15.93 17.51 -1.88
C ASN A 415 -15.29 18.03 -3.18
N ASP A 416 -15.43 19.31 -3.49
CA ASP A 416 -14.92 19.89 -4.75
C ASP A 416 -13.40 19.71 -4.87
N VAL A 417 -12.68 19.82 -3.75
CA VAL A 417 -11.22 19.57 -3.69
C VAL A 417 -10.86 18.15 -4.14
N TRP A 418 -11.64 17.14 -3.73
CA TRP A 418 -11.39 15.74 -4.08
C TRP A 418 -11.72 15.47 -5.54
N ARG A 419 -12.83 16.03 -6.04
CA ARG A 419 -13.22 15.88 -7.43
C ARG A 419 -12.19 16.51 -8.36
N SER A 420 -11.75 17.73 -8.07
CA SER A 420 -10.71 18.44 -8.83
C SER A 420 -9.38 17.70 -8.79
N LEU A 421 -8.88 17.33 -7.59
CA LEU A 421 -7.65 16.55 -7.44
C LEU A 421 -7.71 15.24 -8.25
N PHE A 422 -8.82 14.51 -8.16
CA PHE A 422 -8.99 13.23 -8.83
C PHE A 422 -9.04 13.37 -10.36
N SER A 423 -9.86 14.26 -10.91
CA SER A 423 -10.02 14.37 -12.37
C SER A 423 -8.95 15.22 -13.06
N GLU A 424 -8.34 16.19 -12.38
CA GLU A 424 -7.40 17.11 -13.02
C GLU A 424 -5.93 16.74 -12.78
N LYS A 425 -5.61 16.13 -11.62
CA LYS A 425 -4.23 15.76 -11.26
C LYS A 425 -3.98 14.26 -11.38
N LEU A 426 -4.87 13.43 -10.85
CA LEU A 426 -4.65 11.98 -10.85
C LEU A 426 -5.16 11.30 -12.11
N HIS A 427 -6.18 11.83 -12.77
CA HIS A 427 -6.75 11.29 -14.00
C HIS A 427 -6.99 12.36 -15.07
N PRO A 428 -5.95 13.13 -15.47
CA PRO A 428 -6.11 14.09 -16.55
C PRO A 428 -6.59 13.38 -17.83
N ASN A 429 -7.44 14.06 -18.60
CA ASN A 429 -7.83 13.58 -19.92
C ASN A 429 -6.61 13.63 -20.84
N GLU A 430 -6.23 12.49 -21.40
CA GLU A 430 -5.19 12.38 -22.43
C GLU A 430 -5.79 12.35 -23.84
#